data_AF-A0A7X8FRA6-F1
#
_entry.id   AF-A0A7X8FRA6-F1
#
_cell.length_a   1.000
_cell.length_b   1.000
_cell.length_c   1.000
_cell.angle_alpha   90.00
_cell.angle_beta   90.00
_cell.angle_gamma   90.00
#
_symmetry.space_group_name_H-M   'P 1'
#
loop_
_entity.id
_entity.type
_entity.pdbx_description
1 polymer ?
#
loop_
_entity_poly.entity_id
_entity_poly.type
_entity_poly.pdbx_seq_one_letter_code
_entity_poly.pdbx_strand_id
1 'polypeptide(L)'
;MKTKDREKIFNTALKSVRKEAGLQTKMGYYFKKYKEYFIVVQPGLNGLHTAEYKTFCKPYFVDDVFWTVFGTEENRQEPMSLRATGAYTIRPYRVQTTEIRYEDPETLEREAKRALIEQTQHAEAFVDRFSSVDAWIQYTKEHPQPVYDAALVEMLRLVQLGNCARAKAIAQTELAAGRTGSFGTFVGDRTKSIYESIVDYCRQRERE
;
A
#
# COMPACT_ATOMS: atom_id res chain seq x y z
N MET A 1 -25.53 -22.61 0.59
CA MET A 1 -25.77 -21.29 1.22
C MET A 1 -25.82 -20.21 0.14
N LYS A 2 -26.76 -19.25 0.19
CA LYS A 2 -26.81 -18.17 -0.82
C LYS A 2 -25.62 -17.22 -0.65
N THR A 3 -25.12 -16.63 -1.73
CA THR A 3 -23.94 -15.74 -1.71
C THR A 3 -24.05 -14.62 -0.67
N LYS A 4 -25.21 -13.94 -0.60
CA LYS A 4 -25.46 -12.85 0.36
C LYS A 4 -25.34 -13.30 1.83
N ASP A 5 -25.74 -14.53 2.14
CA ASP A 5 -25.64 -15.05 3.50
C ASP A 5 -24.17 -15.28 3.88
N ARG A 6 -23.36 -15.79 2.93
CA ARG A 6 -21.91 -15.96 3.11
C ARG A 6 -21.21 -14.63 3.36
N GLU A 7 -21.50 -13.64 2.52
CA GLU A 7 -20.94 -12.30 2.65
C GLU A 7 -21.30 -11.67 4.00
N LYS A 8 -22.54 -11.88 4.47
CA LYS A 8 -22.97 -11.39 5.78
C LYS A 8 -22.18 -12.05 6.91
N ILE A 9 -22.05 -13.38 6.91
CA ILE A 9 -21.28 -14.14 7.92
C ILE A 9 -19.82 -13.66 7.91
N PHE A 10 -19.19 -13.68 6.74
CA PHE A 10 -17.79 -13.29 6.55
C PHE A 10 -17.52 -11.86 7.04
N ASN A 11 -18.31 -10.88 6.59
CA ASN A 11 -18.12 -9.49 7.00
C ASN A 11 -18.41 -9.26 8.48
N THR A 12 -19.34 -10.01 9.07
CA THR A 12 -19.65 -9.94 10.51
C THR A 12 -18.50 -10.50 11.33
N ALA A 13 -17.97 -11.66 10.92
CA ALA A 13 -16.82 -12.32 11.51
C ALA A 13 -15.60 -11.38 11.54
N LEU A 14 -15.24 -10.80 10.40
CA LEU A 14 -14.11 -9.86 10.29
C LEU A 14 -14.31 -8.61 11.16
N LYS A 15 -15.52 -8.02 11.16
CA LYS A 15 -15.82 -6.84 11.99
C LYS A 15 -15.73 -7.14 13.48
N SER A 16 -16.04 -8.36 13.91
CA SER A 16 -16.01 -8.73 15.33
C SER A 16 -14.59 -8.73 15.91
N VAL A 17 -13.58 -9.12 15.12
CA VAL A 17 -12.17 -9.22 15.56
C VAL A 17 -11.29 -8.05 15.12
N ARG A 18 -11.78 -7.14 14.27
CA ARG A 18 -10.96 -6.02 13.76
C ARG A 18 -10.35 -5.17 14.88
N LYS A 19 -11.08 -4.97 15.99
CA LYS A 19 -10.62 -4.16 17.13
C LYS A 19 -9.49 -4.85 17.88
N GLU A 20 -9.60 -6.16 18.09
CA GLU A 20 -8.56 -7.01 18.67
C GLU A 20 -7.27 -6.94 17.84
N ALA A 21 -7.40 -7.01 16.51
CA ALA A 21 -6.28 -6.87 15.59
C ALA A 21 -5.74 -5.41 15.46
N GLY A 22 -6.38 -4.43 16.12
CA GLY A 22 -6.02 -3.01 16.04
C GLY A 22 -6.30 -2.35 14.68
N LEU A 23 -7.23 -2.90 13.89
CA LEU A 23 -7.50 -2.48 12.51
C LEU A 23 -8.68 -1.50 12.44
N GLN A 24 -8.50 -0.46 11.65
CA GLN A 24 -9.58 0.32 11.05
C GLN A 24 -10.10 -0.40 9.79
N THR A 25 -11.27 -0.02 9.28
CA THR A 25 -11.80 -0.60 8.04
C THR A 25 -12.66 0.38 7.24
N LYS A 26 -12.57 0.26 5.92
CA LYS A 26 -13.35 1.02 4.93
C LYS A 26 -13.41 0.23 3.63
N MET A 27 -14.59 0.14 3.00
CA MET A 27 -14.80 -0.51 1.69
C MET A 27 -14.18 -1.91 1.56
N GLY A 28 -14.25 -2.73 2.62
CA GLY A 28 -13.70 -4.10 2.63
C GLY A 28 -12.19 -4.19 2.91
N TYR A 29 -11.48 -3.07 3.00
CA TYR A 29 -10.09 -3.03 3.44
C TYR A 29 -10.01 -2.94 4.96
N TYR A 30 -9.03 -3.63 5.54
CA TYR A 30 -8.68 -3.55 6.95
C TYR A 30 -7.25 -3.05 7.07
N PHE A 31 -7.01 -2.00 7.84
CA PHE A 31 -5.73 -1.32 7.79
C PHE A 31 -5.37 -0.67 9.12
N LYS A 32 -4.06 -0.45 9.32
CA LYS A 32 -3.52 0.33 10.45
C LYS A 32 -2.15 0.90 10.12
N LYS A 33 -1.77 1.94 10.84
CA LYS A 33 -0.37 2.31 10.99
C LYS A 33 0.27 1.40 12.03
N TYR A 34 1.40 0.80 11.69
CA TYR A 34 2.22 0.01 12.59
C TYR A 34 3.67 0.46 12.45
N LYS A 35 4.23 1.05 13.53
CA LYS A 35 5.53 1.76 13.49
C LYS A 35 5.56 2.79 12.34
N GLU A 36 6.59 2.76 11.50
CA GLU A 36 6.74 3.63 10.33
C GLU A 36 6.02 3.11 9.08
N TYR A 37 5.19 2.08 9.19
CA TYR A 37 4.56 1.39 8.06
C TYR A 37 3.04 1.46 8.11
N PHE A 38 2.43 1.32 6.94
CA PHE A 38 1.01 1.16 6.74
C PHE A 38 0.73 -0.28 6.31
N ILE A 39 -0.06 -1.00 7.12
CA ILE A 39 -0.47 -2.38 6.86
C ILE A 39 -1.89 -2.37 6.31
N VAL A 40 -2.13 -3.16 5.26
CA VAL A 40 -3.45 -3.38 4.67
C VAL A 40 -3.68 -4.87 4.48
N VAL A 41 -4.80 -5.37 5.00
CA VAL A 41 -5.34 -6.71 4.71
C VAL A 41 -6.62 -6.52 3.90
N GLN A 42 -6.66 -7.15 2.74
CA GLN A 42 -7.81 -7.18 1.84
C GLN A 42 -8.38 -8.61 1.80
N PRO A 43 -9.31 -8.93 2.72
CA PRO A 43 -10.05 -10.18 2.69
C PRO A 43 -11.16 -10.14 1.64
N GLY A 44 -11.43 -11.26 0.99
CA GLY A 44 -12.54 -11.41 0.06
C GLY A 44 -12.96 -12.87 -0.10
N LEU A 45 -14.24 -13.11 -0.31
CA LEU A 45 -14.71 -14.43 -0.71
C LEU A 45 -14.27 -14.70 -2.16
N ASN A 46 -13.75 -15.90 -2.40
CA ASN A 46 -13.38 -16.38 -3.74
C ASN A 46 -14.15 -17.68 -4.01
N GLY A 47 -14.83 -17.80 -5.14
CA GLY A 47 -15.66 -18.99 -5.42
C GLY A 47 -16.72 -19.30 -4.34
N LEU A 48 -17.02 -20.60 -4.16
CA LEU A 48 -18.09 -21.07 -3.26
C LEU A 48 -17.62 -21.39 -1.84
N HIS A 49 -16.38 -21.88 -1.71
CA HIS A 49 -15.83 -22.47 -0.48
C HIS A 49 -14.45 -21.94 -0.11
N THR A 50 -14.01 -20.85 -0.76
CA THR A 50 -12.74 -20.21 -0.45
C THR A 50 -12.91 -18.74 -0.08
N ALA A 51 -11.95 -18.26 0.69
CA ALA A 51 -11.73 -16.84 0.90
C ALA A 51 -10.24 -16.56 0.78
N GLU A 52 -9.91 -15.42 0.22
CA GLU A 52 -8.54 -14.98 -0.04
C GLU A 52 -8.24 -13.74 0.80
N TYR A 53 -7.04 -13.70 1.37
CA TYR A 53 -6.53 -12.60 2.16
C TYR A 53 -5.25 -12.10 1.51
N LYS A 54 -5.31 -10.91 0.91
CA LYS A 54 -4.12 -10.24 0.38
C LYS A 54 -3.60 -9.28 1.43
N THR A 55 -2.35 -9.46 1.80
CA THR A 55 -1.70 -8.67 2.85
C THR A 55 -0.61 -7.82 2.23
N PHE A 56 -0.63 -6.53 2.52
CA PHE A 56 0.24 -5.55 1.92
C PHE A 56 0.84 -4.62 2.96
N CYS A 57 2.04 -4.11 2.69
CA CYS A 57 2.65 -3.04 3.48
C CYS A 57 3.36 -2.01 2.61
N LYS A 58 3.42 -0.77 3.09
CA LYS A 58 4.28 0.29 2.56
C LYS A 58 4.78 1.17 3.70
N PRO A 59 5.95 1.82 3.59
CA PRO A 59 6.31 2.87 4.55
C PRO A 59 5.21 3.95 4.58
N TYR A 60 4.79 4.39 5.76
CA TYR A 60 3.62 5.25 5.93
C TYR A 60 3.77 6.61 5.26
N PHE A 61 5.00 7.15 5.24
CA PHE A 61 5.32 8.48 4.72
C PHE A 61 5.14 8.61 3.20
N VAL A 62 5.12 7.50 2.45
CA VAL A 62 5.24 7.55 0.98
C VAL A 62 4.09 8.31 0.33
N ASP A 63 2.87 8.15 0.84
CA ASP A 63 1.71 8.87 0.30
C ASP A 63 1.81 10.37 0.60
N ASP A 64 2.33 10.75 1.77
CA ASP A 64 2.50 12.17 2.13
C ASP A 64 3.46 12.87 1.17
N VAL A 65 4.61 12.27 0.93
CA VAL A 65 5.62 12.85 0.02
C VAL A 65 5.13 12.79 -1.42
N PHE A 66 4.49 11.69 -1.82
CA PHE A 66 3.86 11.56 -3.13
C PHE A 66 2.86 12.68 -3.37
N TRP A 67 1.94 12.94 -2.45
CA TRP A 67 0.93 13.99 -2.59
C TRP A 67 1.54 15.39 -2.71
N THR A 68 2.60 15.69 -1.95
CA THR A 68 3.34 16.96 -2.11
C THR A 68 4.00 17.06 -3.48
N VAL A 69 4.74 16.03 -3.90
CA VAL A 69 5.43 16.03 -5.22
C VAL A 69 4.42 16.11 -6.37
N PHE A 70 3.26 15.49 -6.19
CA PHE A 70 2.21 15.42 -7.21
C PHE A 70 1.25 16.63 -7.18
N GLY A 71 1.42 17.57 -6.24
CA GLY A 71 0.60 18.79 -6.15
C GLY A 71 -0.82 18.56 -5.62
N THR A 72 -1.00 17.56 -4.75
CA THR A 72 -2.28 17.18 -4.12
C THR A 72 -2.15 17.06 -2.60
N GLU A 73 -1.35 17.94 -1.99
CA GLU A 73 -0.96 17.88 -0.59
C GLU A 73 -2.14 17.97 0.39
N GLU A 74 -3.27 18.55 -0.02
CA GLU A 74 -4.52 18.57 0.72
C GLU A 74 -4.99 17.16 1.13
N ASN A 75 -4.64 16.12 0.37
CA ASN A 75 -4.94 14.73 0.70
C ASN A 75 -4.34 14.27 2.04
N ARG A 76 -3.33 14.98 2.57
CA ARG A 76 -2.77 14.71 3.90
C ARG A 76 -3.79 14.93 5.03
N GLN A 77 -4.80 15.77 4.80
CA GLN A 77 -5.86 16.07 5.76
C GLN A 77 -7.01 15.05 5.69
N GLU A 78 -7.04 14.20 4.67
CA GLU A 78 -8.07 13.19 4.49
C GLU A 78 -7.93 12.04 5.51
N PRO A 79 -9.01 11.30 5.80
CA PRO A 79 -8.95 10.16 6.71
C PRO A 79 -7.92 9.12 6.24
N MET A 80 -7.29 8.45 7.21
CA MET A 80 -6.27 7.40 6.96
C MET A 80 -6.72 6.32 5.95
N SER A 81 -8.03 6.07 5.84
CA SER A 81 -8.59 5.16 4.84
C SER A 81 -8.22 5.52 3.41
N LEU A 82 -7.98 6.80 3.09
CA LEU A 82 -7.56 7.22 1.76
C LEU A 82 -6.29 6.47 1.33
N ARG A 83 -5.35 6.23 2.24
CA ARG A 83 -4.09 5.48 1.98
C ARG A 83 -4.30 4.02 1.59
N ALA A 84 -5.46 3.46 1.94
CA ALA A 84 -5.85 2.09 1.61
C ALA A 84 -6.74 1.99 0.36
N THR A 85 -7.64 2.96 0.16
CA THR A 85 -8.70 2.87 -0.86
C THR A 85 -8.58 3.89 -2.00
N GLY A 86 -7.67 4.86 -1.88
CA GLY A 86 -7.53 5.98 -2.81
C GLY A 86 -6.83 5.61 -4.11
N ALA A 87 -7.33 6.16 -5.22
CA ALA A 87 -6.76 5.96 -6.55
C ALA A 87 -5.36 6.59 -6.72
N TYR A 88 -5.10 7.70 -6.03
CA TYR A 88 -3.81 8.41 -6.04
C TYR A 88 -3.03 8.12 -4.76
N THR A 89 -2.71 6.85 -4.52
CA THR A 89 -1.86 6.42 -3.41
C THR A 89 -0.84 5.42 -3.90
N ILE A 90 0.35 5.42 -3.30
CA ILE A 90 1.41 4.48 -3.70
C ILE A 90 0.93 3.05 -3.43
N ARG A 91 1.00 2.20 -4.45
CA ARG A 91 0.63 0.80 -4.31
C ARG A 91 1.55 0.13 -3.28
N PRO A 92 0.99 -0.56 -2.27
CA PRO A 92 1.81 -1.22 -1.27
C PRO A 92 2.43 -2.52 -1.81
N TYR A 93 3.55 -2.93 -1.20
CA TYR A 93 4.21 -4.20 -1.49
C TYR A 93 3.34 -5.35 -0.98
N ARG A 94 3.17 -6.41 -1.76
CA ARG A 94 2.41 -7.59 -1.32
C ARG A 94 3.31 -8.45 -0.46
N VAL A 95 2.97 -8.57 0.82
CA VAL A 95 3.67 -9.45 1.76
C VAL A 95 3.33 -10.91 1.50
N GLN A 96 2.03 -11.19 1.35
CA GLN A 96 1.55 -12.56 1.13
C GLN A 96 0.12 -12.57 0.58
N THR A 97 -0.29 -13.74 0.10
CA THR A 97 -1.69 -14.07 -0.20
C THR A 97 -1.99 -15.42 0.42
N THR A 98 -3.04 -15.47 1.25
CA THR A 98 -3.47 -16.69 1.93
C THR A 98 -4.87 -17.06 1.47
N GLU A 99 -5.06 -18.32 1.09
CA GLU A 99 -6.38 -18.89 0.84
C GLU A 99 -6.82 -19.69 2.08
N ILE A 100 -8.06 -19.48 2.52
CA ILE A 100 -8.72 -20.35 3.48
C ILE A 100 -9.86 -21.11 2.79
N ARG A 101 -10.09 -22.34 3.26
CA ARG A 101 -11.21 -23.18 2.84
C ARG A 101 -12.21 -23.31 3.98
N TYR A 102 -13.49 -23.37 3.62
CA TYR A 102 -14.58 -23.61 4.56
C TYR A 102 -15.68 -24.41 3.89
N GLU A 103 -16.37 -25.22 4.69
CA GLU A 103 -17.38 -26.17 4.21
C GLU A 103 -18.79 -25.69 4.55
N ASP A 104 -18.92 -24.93 5.63
CA ASP A 104 -20.19 -24.52 6.23
C ASP A 104 -20.11 -23.09 6.83
N PRO A 105 -21.23 -22.53 7.32
CA PRO A 105 -21.25 -21.21 7.96
C PRO A 105 -20.33 -21.04 9.16
N GLU A 106 -20.19 -22.08 9.99
CA GLU A 106 -19.45 -22.02 11.25
C GLU A 106 -17.93 -22.00 11.00
N THR A 107 -17.47 -22.88 10.12
CA THR A 107 -16.10 -22.90 9.62
C THR A 107 -15.76 -21.61 8.89
N LEU A 108 -16.67 -21.05 8.07
CA LEU A 108 -16.46 -19.73 7.45
C LEU A 108 -16.24 -18.64 8.49
N GLU A 109 -17.07 -18.57 9.53
CA GLU A 109 -16.94 -17.57 10.58
C GLU A 109 -15.63 -17.72 11.35
N ARG A 110 -15.31 -18.94 11.80
CA ARG A 110 -14.10 -19.22 12.60
C ARG A 110 -12.83 -18.93 11.80
N GLU A 111 -12.72 -19.48 10.60
CA GLU A 111 -11.53 -19.31 9.76
C GLU A 111 -11.36 -17.86 9.30
N ALA A 112 -12.47 -17.14 9.06
CA ALA A 112 -12.39 -15.74 8.69
C ALA A 112 -11.81 -14.85 9.79
N LYS A 113 -12.21 -15.10 11.05
CA LYS A 113 -11.67 -14.41 12.24
C LYS A 113 -10.19 -14.71 12.42
N ARG A 114 -9.84 -16.00 12.44
CA ARG A 114 -8.47 -16.49 12.61
C ARG A 114 -7.54 -15.89 11.55
N ALA A 115 -7.92 -15.99 10.28
CA ALA A 115 -7.10 -15.48 9.19
C ALA A 115 -6.87 -13.97 9.29
N LEU A 116 -7.87 -13.15 9.67
CA LEU A 116 -7.65 -11.70 9.79
C LEU A 116 -6.59 -11.36 10.85
N ILE A 117 -6.62 -12.05 11.99
CA ILE A 117 -5.66 -11.86 13.08
C ILE A 117 -4.26 -12.33 12.64
N GLU A 118 -4.16 -13.56 12.14
CA GLU A 118 -2.89 -14.17 11.71
C GLU A 118 -2.22 -13.35 10.59
N GLN A 119 -2.99 -12.90 9.60
CA GLN A 119 -2.47 -12.09 8.50
C GLN A 119 -1.95 -10.73 8.98
N THR A 120 -2.61 -10.15 9.98
CA THR A 120 -2.17 -8.88 10.58
C THR A 120 -0.87 -9.08 11.36
N GLN A 121 -0.79 -10.12 12.20
CA GLN A 121 0.42 -10.46 12.96
C GLN A 121 1.59 -10.80 12.04
N HIS A 122 1.33 -11.51 10.94
CA HIS A 122 2.36 -11.81 9.95
C HIS A 122 2.87 -10.55 9.26
N ALA A 123 2.00 -9.59 8.93
CA ALA A 123 2.42 -8.31 8.37
C ALA A 123 3.32 -7.52 9.34
N GLU A 124 2.98 -7.52 10.63
CA GLU A 124 3.81 -6.90 11.67
C GLU A 124 5.17 -7.60 11.78
N ALA A 125 5.18 -8.93 11.84
CA ALA A 125 6.41 -9.71 11.88
C ALA A 125 7.27 -9.47 10.62
N PHE A 126 6.64 -9.35 9.44
CA PHE A 126 7.35 -9.04 8.20
C PHE A 126 8.06 -7.69 8.25
N VAL A 127 7.35 -6.67 8.74
CA VAL A 127 7.88 -5.31 8.97
C VAL A 127 9.02 -5.32 9.99
N ASP A 128 8.89 -6.12 11.06
CA ASP A 128 9.85 -6.17 12.16
C ASP A 128 11.21 -6.77 11.80
N ARG A 129 11.33 -7.43 10.64
CA ARG A 129 12.61 -7.91 10.11
C ARG A 129 13.51 -6.78 9.61
N PHE A 130 12.95 -5.59 9.37
CA PHE A 130 13.69 -4.46 8.83
C PHE A 130 14.11 -3.51 9.94
N SER A 131 15.41 -3.24 10.02
CA SER A 131 15.97 -2.28 10.98
C SER A 131 15.65 -0.83 10.63
N SER A 132 15.24 -0.56 9.39
CA SER A 132 14.86 0.78 8.92
C SER A 132 14.00 0.72 7.64
N VAL A 133 13.37 1.84 7.31
CA VAL A 133 12.73 2.06 6.01
C VAL A 133 13.71 1.87 4.84
N ASP A 134 14.97 2.29 4.99
CA ASP A 134 15.97 2.16 3.93
C ASP A 134 16.35 0.68 3.69
N ALA A 135 16.41 -0.13 4.75
CA ALA A 135 16.60 -1.58 4.64
C ALA A 135 15.40 -2.26 3.94
N TRP A 136 14.17 -1.82 4.24
CA TRP A 136 12.97 -2.25 3.51
C TRP A 136 13.07 -1.91 2.01
N ILE A 137 13.43 -0.67 1.67
CA ILE A 137 13.52 -0.22 0.27
C ILE A 137 14.51 -1.09 -0.48
N GLN A 138 15.70 -1.32 0.10
CA GLN A 138 16.69 -2.20 -0.49
C GLN A 138 16.16 -3.62 -0.72
N TYR A 139 15.50 -4.21 0.28
CA TYR A 139 14.85 -5.52 0.13
C TYR A 139 13.84 -5.55 -1.02
N THR A 140 12.99 -4.53 -1.15
CA THR A 140 11.98 -4.50 -2.23
C THR A 140 12.57 -4.31 -3.63
N LYS A 141 13.78 -3.75 -3.74
CA LYS A 141 14.53 -3.68 -5.01
C LYS A 141 15.12 -5.03 -5.39
N GLU A 142 15.61 -5.77 -4.40
CA GLU A 142 16.13 -7.14 -4.59
C GLU A 142 15.02 -8.17 -4.85
N HIS A 143 13.80 -7.89 -4.39
CA HIS A 143 12.62 -8.74 -4.53
C HIS A 143 11.48 -8.00 -5.25
N PRO A 144 11.68 -7.61 -6.53
CA PRO A 144 10.73 -6.77 -7.25
C PRO A 144 9.39 -7.46 -7.44
N GLN A 145 8.30 -6.68 -7.40
CA GLN A 145 6.96 -7.15 -7.70
C GLN A 145 6.34 -6.33 -8.83
N PRO A 146 5.54 -6.93 -9.74
CA PRO A 146 5.05 -6.25 -10.94
C PRO A 146 4.30 -4.94 -10.70
N VAL A 147 3.65 -4.79 -9.55
CA VAL A 147 2.80 -3.62 -9.23
C VAL A 147 3.42 -2.69 -8.19
N TYR A 148 4.58 -3.04 -7.63
CA TYR A 148 5.25 -2.23 -6.61
C TYR A 148 6.43 -1.48 -7.23
N ASP A 149 6.35 -0.16 -7.24
CA ASP A 149 7.35 0.72 -7.82
C ASP A 149 8.43 1.07 -6.79
N ALA A 150 9.40 0.16 -6.62
CA ALA A 150 10.48 0.33 -5.63
C ALA A 150 11.36 1.56 -5.93
N ALA A 151 11.58 1.88 -7.21
CA ALA A 151 12.33 3.06 -7.62
C ALA A 151 11.61 4.35 -7.21
N LEU A 152 10.29 4.44 -7.40
CA LEU A 152 9.49 5.56 -6.92
C LEU A 152 9.60 5.71 -5.40
N VAL A 153 9.48 4.62 -4.65
CA VAL A 153 9.57 4.67 -3.18
C VAL A 153 10.95 5.13 -2.72
N GLU A 154 12.03 4.70 -3.38
CA GLU A 154 13.39 5.21 -3.13
C GLU A 154 13.49 6.72 -3.42
N MET A 155 12.97 7.20 -4.55
CA MET A 155 12.98 8.62 -4.87
C MET A 155 12.20 9.45 -3.83
N LEU A 156 11.02 8.98 -3.42
CA LEU A 156 10.21 9.66 -2.40
C LEU A 156 10.91 9.67 -1.04
N ARG A 157 11.63 8.59 -0.68
CA ARG A 157 12.47 8.56 0.52
C ARG A 157 13.59 9.60 0.45
N LEU A 158 14.27 9.70 -0.69
CA LEU A 158 15.32 10.69 -0.89
C LEU A 158 14.77 12.12 -0.80
N VAL A 159 13.59 12.39 -1.38
CA VAL A 159 12.90 13.67 -1.25
C VAL A 159 12.55 13.96 0.22
N GLN A 160 12.04 12.96 0.96
CA GLN A 160 11.75 13.09 2.39
C GLN A 160 12.98 13.51 3.21
N LEU A 161 14.16 12.99 2.83
CA LEU A 161 15.45 13.29 3.47
C LEU A 161 16.10 14.59 2.95
N GLY A 162 15.44 15.33 2.06
CA GLY A 162 15.97 16.55 1.45
C GLY A 162 17.02 16.31 0.35
N ASN A 163 17.28 15.05 -0.02
CA ASN A 163 18.26 14.70 -1.06
C ASN A 163 17.64 14.76 -2.46
N CYS A 164 17.20 15.96 -2.86
CA CYS A 164 16.57 16.21 -4.16
C CYS A 164 17.52 15.90 -5.33
N ALA A 165 18.82 16.17 -5.18
CA ALA A 165 19.81 15.90 -6.23
C ALA A 165 19.84 14.41 -6.62
N ARG A 166 19.90 13.51 -5.63
CA ARG A 166 19.90 12.06 -5.90
C ARG A 166 18.54 11.56 -6.38
N ALA A 167 17.43 12.03 -5.80
CA ALA A 167 16.09 11.65 -6.26
C ALA A 167 15.88 12.01 -7.74
N LYS A 168 16.28 13.22 -8.13
CA LYS A 168 16.24 13.71 -9.51
C LYS A 168 17.10 12.86 -10.45
N ALA A 169 18.33 12.51 -10.05
CA ALA A 169 19.23 11.70 -10.86
C ALA A 169 18.64 10.30 -11.17
N ILE A 170 18.00 9.67 -10.17
CA ILE A 170 17.32 8.38 -10.37
C ILE A 170 16.13 8.57 -11.32
N ALA A 171 15.26 9.57 -11.09
CA ALA A 171 14.12 9.84 -11.96
C ALA A 171 14.53 10.08 -13.42
N GLN A 172 15.61 10.84 -13.66
CA GLN A 172 16.12 11.09 -15.01
C GLN A 172 16.67 9.82 -15.66
N THR A 173 17.35 8.96 -14.89
CA THR A 173 17.85 7.66 -15.39
C THR A 173 16.71 6.74 -15.80
N GLU A 174 15.65 6.68 -14.99
CA GLU A 174 14.45 5.90 -15.28
C GLU A 174 13.71 6.41 -16.52
N LEU A 175 13.54 7.73 -16.63
CA LEU A 175 12.93 8.38 -17.78
C LEU A 175 13.72 8.15 -19.07
N ALA A 176 15.06 8.24 -19.01
CA ALA A 176 15.93 7.95 -20.15
C ALA A 176 15.82 6.48 -20.61
N ALA A 177 15.46 5.58 -19.71
CA ALA A 177 15.19 4.18 -20.01
C ALA A 177 13.71 3.90 -20.37
N GLY A 178 12.91 4.94 -20.60
CA GLY A 178 11.51 4.83 -21.01
C GLY A 178 10.53 4.46 -19.88
N ARG A 179 10.96 4.51 -18.62
CA ARG A 179 10.12 4.21 -17.46
C ARG A 179 9.54 5.50 -16.88
N THR A 180 8.23 5.51 -16.64
CA THR A 180 7.49 6.70 -16.21
C THR A 180 6.91 6.58 -14.80
N GLY A 181 7.05 5.40 -14.17
CA GLY A 181 6.33 5.05 -12.96
C GLY A 181 4.83 4.85 -13.18
N SER A 182 4.12 4.53 -12.09
CA SER A 182 2.71 4.08 -12.15
C SER A 182 1.66 5.19 -12.10
N PHE A 183 2.06 6.46 -12.12
CA PHE A 183 1.16 7.62 -11.98
C PHE A 183 1.44 8.69 -13.02
N GLY A 184 0.40 9.39 -13.45
CA GLY A 184 0.51 10.55 -14.31
C GLY A 184 -0.68 11.50 -14.13
N THR A 185 -0.44 12.77 -14.44
CA THR A 185 -1.44 13.84 -14.42
C THR A 185 -1.53 14.50 -15.79
N PHE A 186 -2.70 15.01 -16.17
CA PHE A 186 -2.87 15.70 -17.45
C PHE A 186 -2.33 17.13 -17.35
N VAL A 187 -1.42 17.48 -18.27
CA VAL A 187 -0.87 18.82 -18.41
C VAL A 187 -1.04 19.22 -19.88
N GLY A 188 -2.05 20.05 -20.16
CA GLY A 188 -2.44 20.36 -21.52
C GLY A 188 -2.97 19.12 -22.24
N ASP A 189 -2.33 18.74 -23.34
CA ASP A 189 -2.68 17.61 -24.21
C ASP A 189 -1.89 16.33 -23.91
N ARG A 190 -0.98 16.35 -22.94
CA ARG A 190 -0.15 15.19 -22.58
C ARG A 190 -0.30 14.76 -21.13
N THR A 191 0.04 13.51 -20.86
CA THR A 191 0.22 13.01 -19.49
C THR A 191 1.65 13.30 -19.04
N LYS A 192 1.79 14.01 -17.92
CA LYS A 192 3.04 14.16 -17.17
C LYS A 192 3.13 13.05 -16.14
N SER A 193 4.20 12.27 -16.20
CA SER A 193 4.46 11.16 -15.31
C SER A 193 4.90 11.60 -13.91
N ILE A 194 4.79 10.71 -12.92
CA ILE A 194 5.29 10.96 -11.57
C ILE A 194 6.81 11.19 -11.53
N TYR A 195 7.58 10.51 -12.38
CA TYR A 195 9.03 10.74 -12.43
C TYR A 195 9.36 12.14 -12.97
N GLU A 196 8.62 12.64 -13.96
CA GLU A 196 8.73 14.05 -14.37
C GLU A 196 8.36 15.00 -13.23
N SER A 197 7.30 14.70 -12.46
CA SER A 197 6.91 15.51 -11.30
C SER A 197 8.00 15.54 -10.22
N ILE A 198 8.69 14.43 -9.97
CA ILE A 198 9.85 14.38 -9.06
C ILE A 198 10.98 15.28 -9.56
N VAL A 199 11.31 15.23 -10.85
CA VAL A 199 12.34 16.07 -11.45
C VAL A 199 12.01 17.56 -11.26
N ASP A 200 10.77 17.94 -11.55
CA ASP A 200 10.33 19.34 -11.43
C ASP A 200 10.29 19.81 -9.98
N TYR A 201 9.78 18.98 -9.06
CA TYR A 201 9.80 19.27 -7.62
C TYR A 201 11.22 19.51 -7.12
N CYS A 202 12.16 18.62 -7.46
CA CYS A 202 13.55 18.73 -7.04
C CYS A 202 14.24 19.98 -7.63
N ARG A 203 13.94 20.34 -8.88
CA ARG A 203 14.47 21.56 -9.51
C ARG A 203 13.98 22.84 -8.87
N GLN A 204 12.75 22.87 -8.36
CA GLN A 204 12.22 24.02 -7.63
C GLN A 204 12.95 24.19 -6.31
N ARG A 205 13.14 23.10 -5.56
CA ARG A 205 13.88 23.09 -4.27
C ARG A 205 15.35 23.48 -4.37
N GLU A 206 16.00 23.24 -5.51
CA GLU A 206 17.39 23.68 -5.73
C GLU A 206 17.54 25.19 -5.97
N ARG A 207 16.43 25.92 -6.19
CA ARG A 207 16.42 27.37 -6.43
C ARG A 207 16.01 28.19 -5.19
N GLU A 208 15.53 27.50 -4.16
CA GLU A 208 15.17 28.05 -2.83
C GLU A 208 16.40 28.05 -1.92
#